data_AF-A0A314L2T7-F1
#
_entry.id   AF-A0A314L2T7-F1
#
_cell.length_a   1.000
_cell.length_b   1.000
_cell.length_c   1.000
_cell.angle_alpha   90.00
_cell.angle_beta   90.00
_cell.angle_gamma   90.00
#
_symmetry.space_group_name_H-M   'P 1'
#
loop_
_entity.id
_entity.type
_entity.pdbx_description
1 polymer ?
#
loop_
_entity_poly.entity_id
_entity_poly.type
_entity_poly.pdbx_seq_one_letter_code
_entity_poly.pdbx_strand_id
1 'polypeptide(L)'
;MFKSQLISALFILLFTLSHVYGNFDYLQLVLTWPPSFCFRPKNICKRTSNNFTIHGLWPENKHFRLEFCTGKTYKRYDEKDRMVNDLDKDHHWIQLKFDENHAKEKQPSGTMNTQGTEHTFNETRDAIKKVTNQVDPDLKCVEHIKGTPELKEIGICFTPNADSFYPCRHSKTCDETGSTKILFR
;
A
#
# COMPACT_ATOMS: atom_id res chain seq x y z
N MET A 1 12.02 37.90 -37.80
CA MET A 1 11.58 38.00 -36.39
C MET A 1 10.55 36.95 -35.97
N PHE A 2 9.63 36.50 -36.84
CA PHE A 2 8.58 35.51 -36.47
C PHE A 2 9.06 34.10 -36.08
N LYS A 3 10.16 33.58 -36.68
CA LYS A 3 10.69 32.24 -36.36
C LYS A 3 11.19 32.11 -34.91
N SER A 4 11.79 33.18 -34.36
CA SER A 4 12.30 33.18 -32.97
C SER A 4 11.17 33.19 -31.94
N GLN A 5 10.09 33.92 -32.24
CA GLN A 5 8.89 34.01 -31.38
C GLN A 5 8.15 32.67 -31.29
N LEU A 6 8.03 31.93 -32.39
CA LEU A 6 7.41 30.60 -32.41
C LEU A 6 8.23 29.56 -31.63
N ILE A 7 9.56 29.60 -31.75
CA ILE A 7 10.46 28.72 -31.00
C ILE A 7 10.35 29.02 -29.51
N SER A 8 10.33 30.31 -29.12
CA SER A 8 10.16 30.71 -27.72
C SER A 8 8.81 30.28 -27.14
N ALA A 9 7.72 30.45 -27.87
CA ALA A 9 6.40 29.98 -27.44
C ALA A 9 6.33 28.45 -27.30
N LEU A 10 6.98 27.70 -28.21
CA LEU A 10 7.08 26.25 -28.12
C LEU A 10 7.88 25.79 -26.89
N PHE A 11 9.00 26.46 -26.58
CA PHE A 11 9.78 26.15 -25.37
C PHE A 11 8.98 26.44 -24.10
N ILE A 12 8.29 27.57 -24.02
CA ILE A 12 7.43 27.89 -22.86
C ILE A 12 6.32 26.85 -22.71
N LEU A 13 5.67 26.43 -23.82
CA LEU A 13 4.66 25.38 -23.81
C LEU A 13 5.22 24.04 -23.28
N LEU A 14 6.42 23.65 -23.73
CA LEU A 14 7.11 22.43 -23.28
C LEU A 14 7.44 22.47 -21.78
N PHE A 15 7.90 23.61 -21.25
CA PHE A 15 8.18 23.77 -19.82
C PHE A 15 6.92 23.86 -18.96
N THR A 16 5.79 24.33 -19.49
CA THR A 16 4.51 24.33 -18.77
C THR A 16 3.84 22.95 -18.73
N LEU A 17 4.21 22.03 -19.64
CA LEU A 17 3.71 20.66 -19.69
C LEU A 17 4.54 19.67 -18.86
N SER A 18 5.79 20.01 -18.53
CA SER A 18 6.60 19.23 -17.60
C SER A 18 6.03 19.35 -16.19
N HIS A 19 5.21 18.38 -15.82
CA HIS A 19 4.76 18.24 -14.44
C HIS A 19 5.98 17.98 -13.55
N VAL A 20 6.21 18.85 -12.57
CA VAL A 20 7.21 18.61 -11.52
C VAL A 20 6.62 17.59 -10.56
N TYR A 21 6.70 16.31 -10.91
CA TYR A 21 6.46 15.21 -9.97
C TYR A 21 7.73 14.95 -9.17
N GLY A 22 7.58 14.46 -7.94
CA GLY A 22 8.71 13.99 -7.14
C GLY A 22 9.53 12.97 -7.94
N ASN A 23 10.85 13.00 -7.80
CA ASN A 23 11.73 12.07 -8.52
C ASN A 23 11.66 10.68 -7.86
N PHE A 24 10.72 9.84 -8.30
CA PHE A 24 10.55 8.45 -7.87
C PHE A 24 10.12 7.58 -9.07
N ASP A 25 10.38 6.28 -8.99
CA ASP A 25 10.22 5.36 -10.11
C ASP A 25 8.81 4.75 -10.19
N TYR A 26 8.18 4.51 -9.05
CA TYR A 26 6.85 3.88 -8.94
C TYR A 26 6.16 4.24 -7.62
N LEU A 27 4.84 4.07 -7.58
CA LEU A 27 4.06 4.10 -6.35
C LEU A 27 3.82 2.67 -5.89
N GLN A 28 3.91 2.39 -4.59
CA GLN A 28 3.55 1.12 -3.98
C GLN A 28 2.35 1.31 -3.06
N LEU A 29 1.20 0.76 -3.42
CA LEU A 29 0.07 0.60 -2.52
C LEU A 29 0.31 -0.62 -1.66
N VAL A 30 0.43 -0.41 -0.35
CA VAL A 30 0.62 -1.49 0.63
C VAL A 30 -0.69 -1.75 1.34
N LEU A 31 -1.18 -2.98 1.23
CA LEU A 31 -2.37 -3.50 1.90
C LEU A 31 -1.94 -4.41 3.05
N THR A 32 -2.45 -4.17 4.25
CA THR A 32 -2.22 -4.98 5.45
C THR A 32 -3.31 -6.03 5.59
N TRP A 33 -2.93 -7.26 5.97
CA TRP A 33 -3.84 -8.28 6.48
C TRP A 33 -3.98 -8.14 8.01
N PRO A 34 -5.09 -7.61 8.53
CA PRO A 34 -5.21 -7.28 9.95
C PRO A 34 -5.07 -8.47 10.91
N PRO A 35 -5.62 -9.68 10.62
CA PRO A 35 -5.44 -10.83 11.50
C PRO A 35 -3.98 -11.19 11.76
N SER A 36 -3.12 -11.17 10.74
CA SER A 36 -1.67 -11.37 10.91
C SER A 36 -1.05 -10.22 11.69
N PHE A 37 -1.28 -8.97 11.26
CA PHE A 37 -0.72 -7.78 11.89
C PHE A 37 -1.03 -7.67 13.39
N CYS A 38 -2.24 -8.05 13.79
CA CYS A 38 -2.73 -7.95 15.16
C CYS A 38 -2.35 -9.15 16.04
N PHE A 39 -1.72 -10.19 15.47
CA PHE A 39 -1.44 -11.42 16.21
C PHE A 39 -0.34 -11.24 17.26
N ARG A 40 0.75 -10.53 16.93
CA ARG A 40 1.82 -10.21 17.91
C ARG A 40 2.39 -8.80 17.79
N PRO A 41 2.66 -8.14 18.93
CA PRO A 41 2.34 -8.55 20.30
C PRO A 41 0.83 -8.58 20.60
N LYS A 42 0.41 -9.39 21.58
CA LYS A 42 -1.01 -9.47 21.97
C LYS A 42 -1.53 -8.08 22.38
N ASN A 43 -2.79 -7.80 22.07
CA ASN A 43 -3.46 -6.53 22.38
C ASN A 43 -2.81 -5.28 21.72
N ILE A 44 -1.96 -5.46 20.70
CA ILE A 44 -1.43 -4.34 19.91
C ILE A 44 -2.54 -3.59 19.16
N CYS A 45 -3.56 -4.34 18.73
CA CYS A 45 -4.70 -3.78 18.03
C CYS A 45 -5.83 -3.49 18.99
N LYS A 46 -6.42 -2.30 18.83
CA LYS A 46 -7.65 -1.87 19.50
C LYS A 46 -8.86 -2.04 18.58
N ARG A 47 -8.60 -2.11 17.27
CA ARG A 47 -9.57 -2.30 16.19
C ARG A 47 -9.03 -3.39 15.26
N THR A 48 -9.92 -4.01 14.50
CA THR A 48 -9.55 -5.04 13.52
C THR A 48 -10.37 -4.85 12.25
N SER A 49 -10.13 -5.70 11.25
CA SER A 49 -10.97 -5.89 10.06
C SER A 49 -10.76 -7.30 9.54
N ASN A 50 -11.75 -7.85 8.84
CA ASN A 50 -11.67 -9.13 8.13
C ASN A 50 -11.32 -8.95 6.64
N ASN A 51 -11.11 -7.71 6.21
CA ASN A 51 -10.67 -7.36 4.87
C ASN A 51 -9.26 -6.76 4.92
N PHE A 52 -8.58 -6.76 3.79
CA PHE A 52 -7.35 -5.99 3.63
C PHE A 52 -7.61 -4.50 3.87
N THR A 53 -6.66 -3.85 4.53
CA THR A 53 -6.73 -2.43 4.86
C THR A 53 -5.49 -1.72 4.36
N ILE A 54 -5.62 -0.53 3.81
CA ILE A 54 -4.49 0.26 3.34
C ILE A 54 -3.54 0.53 4.51
N HIS A 55 -2.28 0.16 4.35
CA HIS A 55 -1.18 0.62 5.20
C HIS A 55 -0.77 2.01 4.74
N GLY A 56 -0.50 2.14 3.43
CA GLY A 56 -0.07 3.39 2.83
C GLY A 56 0.16 3.27 1.34
N LEU A 57 0.39 4.44 0.74
CA LEU A 57 0.80 4.61 -0.64
C LEU A 57 2.16 5.31 -0.64
N TRP A 58 3.20 4.61 -1.11
CA TRP A 58 4.58 5.07 -0.97
C TRP A 58 5.22 5.31 -2.34
N PRO A 59 5.74 6.52 -2.61
CA PRO A 59 6.65 6.73 -3.72
C PRO A 59 7.98 6.00 -3.43
N GLU A 60 8.47 5.24 -4.41
CA GLU A 60 9.65 4.39 -4.24
C GLU A 60 10.65 4.57 -5.39
N ASN A 61 11.91 4.25 -5.12
CA ASN A 61 12.95 4.13 -6.15
C ASN A 61 13.39 2.66 -6.28
N LYS A 62 13.81 2.25 -7.47
CA LYS A 62 14.29 0.88 -7.73
C LYS A 62 15.50 0.53 -6.87
N HIS A 63 16.37 1.50 -6.64
CA HIS A 63 17.68 1.26 -6.04
C HIS A 63 17.70 1.50 -4.53
N PHE A 64 16.92 2.47 -4.04
CA PHE A 64 16.91 2.86 -2.63
C PHE A 64 15.50 3.19 -2.15
N ARG A 65 15.28 3.08 -0.84
CA ARG A 65 14.02 3.47 -0.21
C ARG A 65 13.93 4.98 -0.17
N LEU A 66 12.81 5.52 -0.63
CA LEU A 66 12.54 6.96 -0.57
C LEU A 66 11.78 7.26 0.73
N GLU A 67 12.40 8.03 1.62
CA GLU A 67 11.80 8.37 2.90
C GLU A 67 12.21 9.77 3.35
N PHE A 68 11.38 10.39 4.20
CA PHE A 68 11.63 11.69 4.81
C PHE A 68 11.90 12.83 3.82
N CYS A 69 11.22 12.84 2.67
CA CYS A 69 11.35 13.91 1.68
C CYS A 69 10.98 15.27 2.27
N THR A 70 11.73 16.31 1.88
CA THR A 70 11.42 17.70 2.23
C THR A 70 10.23 18.20 1.41
N GLY A 71 9.21 18.79 2.06
CA GLY A 71 7.99 19.21 1.39
C GLY A 71 7.13 20.15 2.22
N LYS A 72 6.16 20.82 1.58
CA LYS A 72 5.19 21.69 2.27
C LYS A 72 4.27 20.88 3.18
N THR A 73 3.67 21.58 4.15
CA THR A 73 2.73 21.05 5.14
C THR A 73 1.57 20.26 4.51
N TYR A 74 1.19 19.16 5.15
CA TYR A 74 0.01 18.39 4.78
C TYR A 74 -1.27 19.23 4.95
N LYS A 75 -2.24 19.05 4.05
CA LYS A 75 -3.60 19.57 4.26
C LYS A 75 -4.37 18.56 5.11
N ARG A 76 -4.98 19.05 6.19
CA ARG A 76 -5.91 18.26 6.99
C ARG A 76 -7.29 18.36 6.36
N TYR A 77 -7.97 17.22 6.25
CA TYR A 77 -9.38 17.17 5.84
C TYR A 77 -10.27 17.51 7.02
N ASP A 78 -11.43 18.13 6.75
CA ASP A 78 -12.48 18.29 7.75
C ASP A 78 -13.05 16.90 8.10
N GLU A 79 -13.42 16.67 9.35
CA GLU A 79 -13.98 15.37 9.79
C GLU A 79 -15.27 15.01 9.05
N LYS A 80 -16.00 16.00 8.52
CA LYS A 80 -17.22 15.81 7.75
C LYS A 80 -16.96 15.56 6.26
N ASP A 81 -15.71 15.62 5.82
CA ASP A 81 -15.35 15.34 4.43
C ASP A 81 -15.74 13.90 4.07
N ARG A 82 -16.28 13.72 2.86
CA ARG A 82 -16.66 12.39 2.37
C ARG A 82 -15.45 11.46 2.30
N MET A 83 -14.28 12.00 1.95
CA MET A 83 -13.07 11.20 1.86
C MET A 83 -12.65 10.64 3.21
N VAL A 84 -12.91 11.36 4.30
CA VAL A 84 -12.66 10.85 5.65
C VAL A 84 -13.57 9.64 5.90
N ASN A 85 -14.85 9.73 5.52
CA ASN A 85 -15.81 8.63 5.62
C ASN A 85 -15.42 7.42 4.74
N ASP A 86 -15.12 7.59 3.46
CA ASP A 86 -14.82 6.47 2.55
C ASP A 86 -13.54 5.73 2.94
N LEU A 87 -12.57 6.45 3.52
CA LEU A 87 -11.31 5.86 3.96
C LEU A 87 -11.48 5.00 5.21
N ASP A 88 -12.40 5.35 6.10
CA ASP A 88 -12.43 4.68 7.40
C ASP A 88 -13.80 4.10 7.79
N LYS A 89 -14.95 4.74 7.49
CA LYS A 89 -16.28 4.10 7.70
C LYS A 89 -16.49 2.84 6.86
N ASP A 90 -15.87 2.76 5.68
CA ASP A 90 -15.91 1.56 4.83
C ASP A 90 -14.73 0.61 5.09
N HIS A 91 -13.98 0.85 6.17
CA HIS A 91 -12.85 0.05 6.64
C HIS A 91 -11.68 -0.11 5.65
N HIS A 92 -11.57 0.76 4.64
CA HIS A 92 -10.52 0.67 3.63
C HIS A 92 -9.13 1.05 4.17
N TRP A 93 -9.00 1.96 5.13
CA TRP A 93 -7.74 2.47 5.70
C TRP A 93 -7.84 2.69 7.22
N ILE A 94 -8.20 1.64 7.95
CA ILE A 94 -8.36 1.72 9.40
C ILE A 94 -7.03 1.77 10.16
N GLN A 95 -7.01 2.49 11.27
CA GLN A 95 -5.87 2.53 12.19
C GLN A 95 -5.99 1.46 13.28
N LEU A 96 -5.42 0.29 13.03
CA LEU A 96 -5.57 -0.91 13.87
C LEU A 96 -5.13 -0.74 15.34
N LYS A 97 -4.11 0.11 15.62
CA LYS A 97 -3.49 0.25 16.96
C LYS A 97 -4.23 1.18 17.93
N PHE A 98 -5.22 1.96 17.47
CA PHE A 98 -5.85 3.01 18.27
C PHE A 98 -7.34 2.74 18.50
N ASP A 99 -7.87 3.10 19.68
CA ASP A 99 -9.28 2.88 20.04
C ASP A 99 -10.22 3.79 19.25
N GLU A 100 -11.51 3.49 19.26
CA GLU A 100 -12.52 4.20 18.46
C GLU A 100 -12.68 5.69 18.79
N ASN A 101 -12.33 6.18 19.98
CA ASN A 101 -12.50 7.60 20.32
C ASN A 101 -11.25 8.42 19.96
N HIS A 102 -10.05 7.87 20.20
CA HIS A 102 -8.79 8.38 19.62
C HIS A 102 -8.78 8.28 18.10
N ALA A 103 -9.39 7.20 17.63
CA ALA A 103 -9.58 6.98 16.23
C ALA A 103 -10.65 7.94 15.74
N LYS A 104 -11.88 8.13 16.25
CA LYS A 104 -12.98 8.97 15.66
C LYS A 104 -12.70 10.46 15.42
N GLU A 105 -11.67 11.07 15.98
CA GLU A 105 -11.06 12.33 15.46
C GLU A 105 -10.29 12.10 14.11
N LYS A 106 -10.26 10.85 13.64
CA LYS A 106 -9.56 10.12 12.53
C LYS A 106 -10.11 8.65 12.28
N GLN A 107 -11.40 8.42 12.58
CA GLN A 107 -12.38 7.33 12.27
C GLN A 107 -12.25 5.81 12.71
N PRO A 108 -13.36 4.96 12.75
CA PRO A 108 -13.65 3.64 13.43
C PRO A 108 -13.90 2.22 12.70
N SER A 109 -14.43 1.18 13.42
CA SER A 109 -13.89 -0.20 13.70
C SER A 109 -14.68 -1.50 13.28
N GLY A 110 -14.14 -2.75 13.44
CA GLY A 110 -14.88 -4.05 13.59
C GLY A 110 -14.09 -5.41 13.73
N THR A 111 -14.52 -6.41 14.53
CA THR A 111 -13.78 -7.69 14.89
C THR A 111 -14.48 -9.01 14.56
N MET A 112 -13.73 -10.06 14.10
CA MET A 112 -14.06 -11.49 14.26
C MET A 112 -12.87 -12.46 13.99
N ASN A 113 -12.88 -13.65 14.61
CA ASN A 113 -11.90 -14.74 14.45
C ASN A 113 -12.21 -15.62 13.23
N THR A 114 -11.21 -15.92 12.39
CA THR A 114 -11.25 -16.93 11.33
C THR A 114 -10.26 -18.06 11.59
N GLN A 115 -10.62 -19.26 11.11
CA GLN A 115 -9.71 -20.39 11.02
C GLN A 115 -8.86 -20.19 9.76
N GLY A 116 -7.54 -20.06 9.94
CA GLY A 116 -6.64 -19.73 8.84
C GLY A 116 -6.47 -20.86 7.84
N THR A 117 -6.25 -20.51 6.57
CA THR A 117 -5.91 -21.42 5.48
C THR A 117 -4.43 -21.30 5.11
N GLU A 118 -3.88 -22.31 4.46
CA GLU A 118 -2.48 -22.29 4.03
C GLU A 118 -2.39 -22.36 2.50
N HIS A 119 -1.58 -21.48 1.93
CA HIS A 119 -1.37 -21.37 0.49
C HIS A 119 0.11 -21.25 0.17
N THR A 120 0.54 -21.73 -0.99
CA THR A 120 1.90 -21.48 -1.48
C THR A 120 2.06 -20.01 -1.90
N PHE A 121 3.31 -19.56 -1.98
CA PHE A 121 3.64 -18.25 -2.55
C PHE A 121 3.07 -18.10 -3.96
N ASN A 122 3.22 -19.12 -4.81
CA ASN A 122 2.78 -19.10 -6.21
C ASN A 122 1.26 -18.98 -6.32
N GLU A 123 0.49 -19.75 -5.55
CA GLU A 123 -0.98 -19.66 -5.56
C GLU A 123 -1.47 -18.26 -5.21
N THR A 124 -0.90 -17.66 -4.16
CA THR A 124 -1.27 -16.31 -3.71
C THR A 124 -0.87 -15.26 -4.74
N ARG A 125 0.36 -15.32 -5.25
CA ARG A 125 0.86 -14.43 -6.29
C ARG A 125 -0.01 -14.51 -7.54
N ASP A 126 -0.28 -15.71 -8.04
CA ASP A 126 -0.98 -15.93 -9.30
C ASP A 126 -2.46 -15.51 -9.20
N ALA A 127 -3.08 -15.62 -8.02
CA ALA A 127 -4.40 -15.07 -7.79
C ALA A 127 -4.43 -13.54 -7.94
N ILE A 128 -3.44 -12.84 -7.37
CA ILE A 128 -3.34 -11.39 -7.44
C ILE A 128 -3.00 -10.93 -8.86
N LYS A 129 -2.09 -11.62 -9.56
CA LYS A 129 -1.73 -11.35 -10.96
C LYS A 129 -2.94 -11.25 -11.88
N LYS A 130 -3.98 -12.04 -11.64
CA LYS A 130 -5.22 -12.00 -12.43
C LYS A 130 -5.93 -10.66 -12.38
N VAL A 131 -5.81 -9.93 -11.26
CA VAL A 131 -6.42 -8.62 -11.07
C VAL A 131 -5.45 -7.46 -11.27
N THR A 132 -4.15 -7.73 -11.37
CA THR A 132 -3.08 -6.74 -11.59
C THR A 132 -2.50 -6.78 -13.01
N ASN A 133 -3.31 -7.15 -14.00
CA ASN A 133 -2.89 -7.26 -15.41
C ASN A 133 -1.59 -8.07 -15.60
N GLN A 134 -1.49 -9.22 -14.93
CA GLN A 134 -0.33 -10.12 -14.95
C GLN A 134 0.97 -9.56 -14.36
N VAL A 135 0.92 -8.44 -13.64
CA VAL A 135 2.08 -7.85 -12.97
C VAL A 135 2.23 -8.43 -11.57
N ASP A 136 3.46 -8.83 -11.22
CA ASP A 136 3.76 -9.45 -9.93
C ASP A 136 3.62 -8.45 -8.77
N PRO A 137 2.91 -8.82 -7.69
CA PRO A 137 2.90 -8.08 -6.44
C PRO A 137 4.12 -8.41 -5.57
N ASP A 138 4.38 -7.59 -4.56
CA ASP A 138 5.30 -7.92 -3.45
C ASP A 138 4.51 -8.55 -2.30
N LEU A 139 4.66 -9.86 -2.08
CA LEU A 139 4.07 -10.53 -0.92
C LEU A 139 5.00 -10.38 0.28
N LYS A 140 4.47 -9.89 1.40
CA LYS A 140 5.23 -9.67 2.62
C LYS A 140 4.77 -10.60 3.74
N CYS A 141 5.69 -11.42 4.23
CA CYS A 141 5.40 -12.40 5.28
C CYS A 141 6.03 -12.00 6.61
N VAL A 142 5.48 -12.54 7.69
CA VAL A 142 6.04 -12.46 9.05
C VAL A 142 5.99 -13.84 9.70
N GLU A 143 6.94 -14.12 10.58
CA GLU A 143 6.99 -15.38 11.32
C GLU A 143 6.77 -15.10 12.81
N HIS A 144 5.51 -15.12 13.23
CA HIS A 144 5.16 -14.94 14.65
C HIS A 144 5.28 -16.21 15.48
N ILE A 145 5.17 -17.36 14.83
CA ILE A 145 5.41 -18.70 15.37
C ILE A 145 6.53 -19.31 14.53
N LYS A 146 7.55 -19.84 15.20
CA LYS A 146 8.72 -20.38 14.52
C LYS A 146 8.31 -21.49 13.54
N GLY A 147 8.72 -21.37 12.28
CA GLY A 147 8.39 -22.30 11.19
C GLY A 147 7.00 -22.10 10.57
N THR A 148 6.27 -21.04 10.93
CA THR A 148 4.96 -20.72 10.35
C THR A 148 4.98 -19.29 9.80
N PRO A 149 5.45 -19.10 8.55
CA PRO A 149 5.33 -17.81 7.90
C PRO A 149 3.87 -17.53 7.60
N GLU A 150 3.42 -16.31 7.88
CA GLU A 150 2.05 -15.85 7.62
C GLU A 150 2.07 -14.58 6.76
N LEU A 151 1.07 -14.45 5.90
CA LEU A 151 0.91 -13.27 5.05
C LEU A 151 0.54 -12.07 5.92
N LYS A 152 1.34 -11.02 5.84
CA LYS A 152 1.16 -9.80 6.61
C LYS A 152 0.72 -8.63 5.74
N GLU A 153 1.37 -8.43 4.60
CA GLU A 153 1.06 -7.33 3.69
C GLU A 153 1.22 -7.74 2.22
N ILE A 154 0.57 -6.99 1.33
CA ILE A 154 0.72 -7.10 -0.13
C ILE A 154 1.08 -5.71 -0.66
N GLY A 155 2.16 -5.62 -1.44
CA GLY A 155 2.50 -4.45 -2.24
C GLY A 155 1.99 -4.60 -3.67
N ILE A 156 1.18 -3.65 -4.14
CA ILE A 156 0.78 -3.51 -5.54
C ILE A 156 1.40 -2.21 -6.06
N CYS A 157 2.17 -2.30 -7.14
CA CYS A 157 2.90 -1.15 -7.63
C CYS A 157 2.26 -0.57 -8.89
N PHE A 158 2.41 0.74 -9.05
CA PHE A 158 1.87 1.53 -10.13
C PHE A 158 2.95 2.45 -10.70
N THR A 159 2.76 2.88 -11.94
CA THR A 159 3.50 4.00 -12.52
C THR A 159 3.35 5.25 -11.64
N PRO A 160 4.25 6.24 -11.76
CA PRO A 160 4.14 7.47 -10.98
C PRO A 160 2.82 8.23 -11.13
N ASN A 161 2.12 8.06 -12.25
CA ASN A 161 0.81 8.65 -12.53
C ASN A 161 -0.37 7.84 -11.95
N ALA A 162 -0.11 6.67 -11.33
CA ALA A 162 -1.11 5.73 -10.85
C ALA A 162 -2.11 5.25 -11.92
N ASP A 163 -1.72 5.29 -13.19
CA ASP A 163 -2.57 4.97 -14.35
C ASP A 163 -2.33 3.56 -14.91
N SER A 164 -1.27 2.88 -14.46
CA SER A 164 -0.92 1.52 -14.91
C SER A 164 -0.18 0.76 -13.82
N PHE A 165 -0.34 -0.57 -13.82
CA PHE A 165 0.42 -1.45 -12.93
C PHE A 165 1.92 -1.44 -13.27
N TYR A 166 2.74 -1.61 -12.25
CA TYR A 166 4.19 -1.60 -12.32
C TYR A 166 4.77 -2.79 -11.54
N PRO A 167 5.85 -3.45 -12.00
CA PRO A 167 6.47 -4.54 -11.25
C PRO A 167 7.04 -4.06 -9.92
N CYS A 168 6.61 -4.65 -8.81
CA CYS A 168 7.17 -4.31 -7.51
C CYS A 168 8.59 -4.84 -7.34
N ARG A 169 9.40 -4.15 -6.52
CA ARG A 169 10.59 -4.76 -5.94
C ARG A 169 10.14 -5.76 -4.87
N HIS A 170 10.63 -6.99 -4.95
CA HIS A 170 10.30 -8.02 -3.97
C HIS A 170 11.07 -7.80 -2.66
N SER A 171 10.34 -7.79 -1.56
CA SER A 171 10.87 -7.69 -0.19
C SER A 171 11.62 -8.97 0.23
N LYS A 172 11.33 -10.11 -0.40
CA LYS A 172 11.87 -11.44 -0.09
C LYS A 172 11.68 -11.86 1.37
N THR A 173 10.57 -11.42 1.96
CA THR A 173 10.19 -11.80 3.33
C THR A 173 9.41 -13.12 3.38
N CYS A 174 8.78 -13.51 2.27
CA CYS A 174 8.19 -14.83 2.08
C CYS A 174 9.20 -15.80 1.42
N ASP A 175 8.99 -17.10 1.60
CA ASP A 175 9.68 -18.13 0.81
C ASP A 175 9.08 -18.23 -0.60
N GLU A 176 9.73 -17.59 -1.57
CA GLU A 176 9.26 -17.54 -2.96
C GLU A 176 9.51 -18.85 -3.73
N THR A 177 10.29 -19.79 -3.17
CA THR A 177 10.50 -21.11 -3.81
C THR A 177 9.23 -21.96 -3.80
N GLY A 178 8.27 -21.63 -2.91
CA GLY A 178 7.06 -22.40 -2.69
C GLY A 178 7.27 -23.66 -1.85
N SER A 179 8.47 -23.84 -1.26
CA SER A 179 8.76 -24.98 -0.40
C SER A 179 8.02 -24.92 0.93
N THR A 180 7.72 -23.70 1.39
CA THR A 180 6.97 -23.44 2.61
C THR A 180 5.59 -22.88 2.28
N LYS A 181 4.56 -23.34 2.99
CA LYS A 181 3.23 -22.75 2.90
C LYS A 181 3.15 -21.48 3.75
N ILE A 182 2.39 -20.51 3.25
CA ILE A 182 2.10 -19.25 3.91
C ILE A 182 0.72 -19.38 4.55
N LEU A 183 0.65 -19.12 5.85
CA LEU A 183 -0.59 -19.05 6.60
C LEU A 183 -1.33 -17.74 6.30
N PHE A 184 -2.59 -17.87 5.92
CA PHE A 184 -3.57 -16.80 5.81
C PHE A 184 -4.53 -16.92 7.01
N ARG A 185 -4.22 -16.22 8.10
CA ARG A 185 -4.93 -16.30 9.38
C ARG A 185 -6.37 -15.80 9.30
#